data_AF-A0A0M7BCC3-F1
#
_entry.id   AF-A0A0M7BCC3-F1
#
_cell.length_a   1.000
_cell.length_b   1.000
_cell.length_c   1.000
_cell.angle_alpha   90.00
_cell.angle_beta   90.00
_cell.angle_gamma   90.00
#
_symmetry.space_group_name_H-M   'P 1'
#
loop_
_entity.id
_entity.type
_entity.pdbx_description
1 polymer ?
#
loop_
_entity_poly.entity_id
_entity_poly.type
_entity_poly.pdbx_seq_one_letter_code
_entity_poly.pdbx_strand_id
1 'polypeptide(L)' 'MLGLYSLISLWACDLLSTTSTPYAAAWYRKTNLTFTDAIGSVRLALWVGEVFQHSPPDREPQEIPPDRLVRMAEALCFAA' A
#
# COMPACT_ATOMS: atom_id res chain seq x y z
N MET A 1 -3.15 -4.50 24.06
CA MET A 1 -3.24 -4.90 22.63
C MET A 1 -3.89 -3.78 21.81
N LEU A 2 -3.20 -2.65 21.66
CA LEU A 2 -3.61 -1.52 20.79
C LEU A 2 -2.41 -0.91 20.04
N GLY A 3 -1.19 -1.39 20.30
CA GLY A 3 0.03 -0.78 19.75
C GLY A 3 0.05 -0.78 18.23
N LEU A 4 -0.31 -1.91 17.60
CA LEU A 4 -0.35 -2.01 16.15
C LEU A 4 -1.42 -1.09 15.53
N TYR A 5 -2.60 -1.00 16.16
CA TYR A 5 -3.66 -0.10 15.70
C TYR A 5 -3.21 1.37 15.75
N SER A 6 -2.58 1.79 16.84
CA SER A 6 -2.05 3.16 16.98
C SER A 6 -0.93 3.45 15.97
N LEU A 7 -0.04 2.48 15.74
CA LEU A 7 1.06 2.64 14.77
C LEU A 7 0.53 2.77 13.34
N ILE A 8 -0.39 1.90 12.93
CA ILE A 8 -1.04 1.96 11.62
C ILE A 8 -1.78 3.29 11.48
N SER A 9 -2.49 3.75 12.51
CA SER A 9 -3.21 5.04 12.47
C SER A 9 -2.24 6.21 12.29
N LEU A 10 -1.11 6.23 13.01
CA LEU A 10 -0.11 7.29 12.91
C LEU A 10 0.52 7.34 11.50
N TRP A 11 0.90 6.18 10.97
CA TRP A 11 1.45 6.09 9.61
C TRP A 11 0.41 6.43 8.54
N ALA A 12 -0.85 6.03 8.74
CA ALA A 12 -1.92 6.37 7.83
C ALA A 12 -2.17 7.88 7.81
N CYS A 13 -2.02 8.60 8.93
CA CYS A 13 -2.09 10.07 8.92
C CYS A 13 -0.99 10.71 8.07
N ASP A 14 0.19 10.11 7.97
CA ASP A 14 1.29 10.60 7.15
C ASP A 14 1.09 10.23 5.66
N LEU A 15 0.60 9.02 5.39
CA LEU A 15 0.40 8.49 4.04
C LEU A 15 -0.90 8.99 3.37
N LEU A 16 -1.98 9.19 4.12
CA LEU A 16 -3.27 9.66 3.62
C LEU A 16 -3.38 11.16 3.87
N SER A 17 -3.10 11.96 2.83
CA SER A 17 -3.40 13.39 2.87
C SER A 17 -4.89 13.67 2.58
N THR A 18 -5.32 14.92 2.76
CA THR A 18 -6.69 15.37 2.46
C THR A 18 -7.14 15.10 1.01
N THR A 19 -6.20 14.87 0.08
CA THR A 19 -6.50 14.52 -1.32
C THR A 19 -6.57 13.02 -1.59
N SER A 20 -6.33 12.18 -0.59
CA SER A 20 -6.32 10.73 -0.76
C SER A 20 -7.72 10.20 -1.05
N THR A 21 -7.87 9.48 -2.16
CA THR A 21 -9.14 8.89 -2.57
C THR A 21 -9.30 7.51 -1.95
N PRO A 22 -10.47 7.17 -1.37
CA PRO A 22 -10.72 5.84 -0.85
C PRO A 22 -10.64 4.82 -1.98
N TYR A 23 -9.88 3.74 -1.76
CA TYR A 23 -9.85 2.64 -2.70
C TYR A 23 -11.18 1.88 -2.60
N ALA A 24 -11.87 1.76 -3.72
CA ALA A 24 -13.20 1.20 -3.78
C ALA A 24 -13.30 0.24 -4.96
N ALA A 25 -13.99 -0.87 -4.77
CA ALA A 25 -14.27 -1.78 -5.88
C ALA A 25 -15.13 -1.07 -6.93
N ALA A 26 -14.96 -1.41 -8.21
CA ALA A 26 -15.69 -0.75 -9.31
C ALA A 26 -17.23 -0.80 -9.16
N TRP A 27 -17.74 -1.79 -8.43
CA TRP A 27 -19.16 -2.01 -8.18
C TRP A 27 -19.67 -1.41 -6.85
N TYR A 28 -18.78 -0.88 -6.01
CA TYR A 28 -19.15 -0.28 -4.73
C TYR A 28 -18.44 1.07 -4.55
N ARG A 29 -19.20 2.16 -4.51
CA ARG A 29 -18.64 3.49 -4.24
C ARG A 29 -18.40 3.66 -2.75
N LYS A 30 -17.15 3.87 -2.39
CA LYS A 30 -16.73 4.21 -1.03
C LYS A 30 -16.50 5.71 -0.95
N THR A 31 -17.24 6.40 -0.08
CA THR A 31 -17.18 7.87 0.03
C THR A 31 -16.22 8.31 1.14
N ASN A 32 -15.91 7.43 2.09
CA ASN A 32 -15.09 7.74 3.25
C ASN A 32 -13.88 6.81 3.31
N LEU A 33 -12.74 7.37 3.73
CA LEU A 33 -11.55 6.60 4.09
C LEU A 33 -11.87 5.79 5.36
N THR A 34 -11.54 4.50 5.32
CA THR A 34 -11.75 3.55 6.40
C THR A 34 -10.42 2.99 6.89
N PHE A 35 -10.44 2.31 8.04
CA PHE A 35 -9.25 1.65 8.57
C PHE A 35 -8.66 0.59 7.63
N THR A 36 -9.48 -0.04 6.78
CA THR A 36 -8.98 -0.95 5.74
C THR A 36 -8.10 -0.22 4.72
N ASP A 37 -8.44 1.02 4.37
CA ASP A 37 -7.63 1.83 3.45
C ASP A 37 -6.32 2.25 4.11
N ALA A 38 -6.35 2.55 5.42
CA ALA A 38 -5.15 2.82 6.22
C ALA A 38 -4.21 1.60 6.30
N ILE A 39 -4.74 0.39 6.47
CA ILE A 39 -3.91 -0.83 6.42
C ILE A 39 -3.35 -1.04 5.01
N GLY A 40 -4.18 -0.84 3.98
CA GLY A 40 -3.77 -1.00 2.58
C GLY A 40 -2.63 -0.06 2.19
N SER A 41 -2.70 1.20 2.61
CA SER A 41 -1.64 2.20 2.34
C SER A 41 -0.34 1.86 3.06
N VAL A 42 -0.42 1.46 4.33
CA VAL A 42 0.77 1.04 5.12
C VAL A 42 1.40 -0.20 4.49
N ARG A 43 0.59 -1.19 4.09
CA ARG A 43 1.09 -2.40 3.42
C ARG A 43 1.75 -2.08 2.08
N LEU A 44 1.17 -1.15 1.31
CA LEU A 44 1.75 -0.71 0.05
C LEU A 44 3.09 -0.01 0.27
N ALA A 45 3.20 0.88 1.27
CA ALA A 45 4.43 1.58 1.60
C ALA A 45 5.54 0.61 2.01
N LEU A 46 5.21 -0.39 2.85
CA LEU A 46 6.14 -1.44 3.23
C LEU A 46 6.57 -2.30 2.04
N TRP A 47 5.62 -2.73 1.21
CA TRP A 47 5.95 -3.56 0.05
C TRP A 47 6.77 -2.80 -0.98
N VAL A 48 6.35 -1.62 -1.44
CA VAL A 48 7.12 -0.85 -2.42
C VAL A 48 8.50 -0.45 -1.90
N GLY A 49 8.62 -0.12 -0.61
CA GLY A 49 9.89 0.22 0.03
C GLY A 49 10.83 -0.98 0.23
N GLU A 50 10.28 -2.19 0.40
CA GLU A 50 11.06 -3.39 0.76
C GLU A 50 11.12 -4.49 -0.31
N VAL A 51 10.36 -4.38 -1.41
CA VAL A 51 10.23 -5.41 -2.49
C VAL A 51 11.59 -5.91 -2.99
N PHE A 52 12.62 -5.07 -2.92
CA PHE A 52 13.93 -5.32 -3.49
C PHE A 52 15.07 -5.36 -2.47
N GLN A 53 14.79 -5.12 -1.19
CA GLN A 53 15.83 -5.03 -0.15
C GLN A 53 16.54 -6.36 0.12
N HIS A 54 15.88 -7.48 -0.14
CA HIS A 54 16.44 -8.83 0.03
C HIS A 54 16.95 -9.45 -1.28
N SER A 55 16.87 -8.75 -2.42
CA SER A 55 17.40 -9.28 -3.68
C SER A 55 18.94 -9.28 -3.66
N PRO A 56 19.58 -10.29 -4.28
CA PRO A 56 21.03 -10.30 -4.47
C PRO A 56 21.51 -9.05 -5.23
N PRO A 57 22.73 -8.57 -4.95
CA PRO A 57 23.33 -7.42 -5.64
C PRO A 57 23.61 -7.68 -7.12
N ASP A 58 23.77 -8.95 -7.51
CA ASP A 58 23.91 -9.38 -8.90
C ASP A 58 22.53 -9.56 -9.54
N ARG A 59 21.89 -8.43 -9.83
CA ARG A 59 20.50 -8.42 -10.30
C ARG A 59 20.47 -8.71 -11.79
N GLU A 60 19.81 -9.81 -12.16
CA GLU A 60 19.38 -10.05 -13.53
C GLU A 60 18.62 -8.82 -14.07
N PRO A 61 18.68 -8.55 -15.39
CA PRO A 61 17.96 -7.44 -15.99
C PRO A 61 16.49 -7.45 -15.54
N GLN A 62 16.01 -6.29 -15.14
CA GLN A 62 14.68 -6.14 -14.52
C GLN A 62 13.59 -6.50 -15.55
N GLU A 63 13.07 -7.74 -15.48
CA GLU A 63 12.05 -8.23 -16.43
C GLU A 63 10.71 -7.50 -16.30
N ILE A 64 10.41 -7.02 -15.09
CA ILE A 64 9.17 -6.31 -14.78
C ILE A 64 9.50 -4.86 -14.43
N PRO A 65 8.97 -3.89 -15.18
CA PRO A 65 9.20 -2.49 -14.86
C PRO A 65 8.62 -2.15 -13.48
N PRO A 66 9.29 -1.28 -12.71
CA PRO A 66 8.91 -0.97 -11.33
C PRO A 66 7.47 -0.44 -11.22
N ASP A 67 7.00 0.36 -12.18
CA ASP A 67 5.63 0.86 -12.21
C ASP A 67 4.56 -0.24 -12.27
N ARG A 68 4.87 -1.37 -12.94
CA ARG A 68 3.96 -2.50 -13.03
C ARG A 68 3.90 -3.26 -11.71
N LEU A 69 5.03 -3.39 -11.02
CA LEU A 69 5.08 -3.97 -9.69
C LEU A 69 4.32 -3.12 -8.67
N VAL A 70 4.47 -1.79 -8.73
CA VAL A 70 3.70 -0.87 -7.88
C VAL A 70 2.20 -1.05 -8.10
N ARG A 71 1.73 -1.08 -9.36
CA ARG A 71 0.30 -1.30 -9.64
C ARG A 71 -0.22 -2.66 -9.18
N MET A 72 0.59 -3.72 -9.28
CA MET A 72 0.22 -5.03 -8.75
C MET A 72 0.15 -4.99 -7.22
N ALA A 73 1.11 -4.33 -6.57
CA ALA A 73 1.12 -4.14 -5.13
C ALA A 73 -0.10 -3.32 -4.67
N GLU A 74 -0.48 -2.26 -5.37
CA GLU A 74 -1.71 -1.49 -5.11
C GLU A 74 -2.95 -2.40 -5.16
N ALA A 75 -3.12 -3.13 -6.26
CA ALA A 75 -4.26 -4.03 -6.42
C ALA A 75 -4.33 -5.08 -5.30
N LEU A 76 -3.20 -5.67 -4.90
CA LEU A 76 -3.14 -6.64 -3.81
C LEU A 76 -3.35 -6.00 -2.43
N CYS A 77 -2.83 -4.77 -2.23
CA CYS A 77 -2.88 -4.07 -0.96
C CYS A 77 -4.28 -3.61 -0.59
N PHE A 78 -5.13 -3.32 -1.59
CA PHE A 78 -6.48 -2.82 -1.37
C PHE A 78 -7.61 -3.79 -1.80
N ALA A 79 -7.29 -5.04 -2.14
CA ALA A 79 -8.30 -6.07 -2.47
C ALA A 79 -9.06 -6.68 -1.26
N ALA A 80 -9.13 -5.94 -0.14
CA ALA A 80 -9.72 -6.41 1.12
C ALA A 80 -11.24 -6.15 1.21
#